data_AF-A0A2H1W6Q1-F1
#
_entry.id   AF-A0A2H1W6Q1-F1
#
_cell.length_a   1.000
_cell.length_b   1.000
_cell.length_c   1.000
_cell.angle_alpha   90.00
_cell.angle_beta   90.00
_cell.angle_gamma   90.00
#
_symmetry.space_group_name_H-M   'P 1'
#
loop_
_entity.id
_entity.type
_entity.pdbx_description
1 polymer ?
#
loop_
_entity_poly.entity_id
_entity_poly.type
_entity_poly.pdbx_seq_one_letter_code
_entity_poly.pdbx_strand_id
1 'polypeptide(L)'
;MTVDEAKEVPIEKLDFHHYLPMFFDGLAEASYPYTFIVERGINDLITKGSYKVLPVVPQLIIPIKNALATKRPSVICHALRCIQMLVSGCEKVGEALVPYYRQILPTLNLFKDRNRE
;
A
#
# COMPACT_ATOMS: atom_id res chain seq x y z
N MET A 1 -3.48 22.05 -31.85
CA MET A 1 -3.78 22.72 -30.58
C MET A 1 -3.30 21.77 -29.50
N THR A 2 -2.17 22.10 -28.90
CA THR A 2 -1.29 21.25 -28.09
C THR A 2 -2.01 20.71 -26.87
N VAL A 3 -2.19 19.39 -26.80
CA VAL A 3 -2.43 18.70 -25.53
C VAL A 3 -1.15 18.84 -24.72
N ASP A 4 -1.25 19.53 -23.60
CA ASP A 4 -0.19 19.72 -22.62
C ASP A 4 0.55 18.38 -22.39
N GLU A 5 1.85 18.38 -22.65
CA GLU A 5 2.75 17.32 -22.23
C GLU A 5 2.66 17.21 -20.71
N ALA A 6 1.83 16.29 -20.20
CA ALA A 6 1.98 15.80 -18.86
C ALA A 6 3.42 15.27 -18.77
N LYS A 7 4.30 16.04 -18.13
CA LYS A 7 5.67 15.59 -17.85
C LYS A 7 5.57 14.41 -16.91
N GLU A 8 5.42 13.22 -17.48
CA GLU A 8 5.51 11.96 -16.76
C GLU A 8 6.94 11.87 -16.21
N VAL A 9 7.09 12.18 -14.93
CA VAL A 9 8.37 12.01 -14.25
C VAL A 9 8.64 10.50 -14.19
N PRO A 10 9.80 10.02 -14.69
CA PRO A 10 10.16 8.62 -14.58
C PRO A 10 10.08 8.16 -13.13
N ILE A 11 9.45 7.01 -12.88
CA ILE A 11 9.20 6.49 -11.52
C ILE A 11 10.50 6.37 -10.71
N GLU A 12 11.60 6.03 -11.37
CA GLU A 12 12.94 5.95 -10.78
C GLU A 12 13.43 7.29 -10.18
N LYS A 13 12.87 8.42 -10.61
CA LYS A 13 13.20 9.77 -10.10
C LYS A 13 12.24 10.26 -9.02
N LEU A 14 11.16 9.53 -8.73
CA LEU A 14 10.22 9.90 -7.68
C LEU A 14 10.84 9.72 -6.29
N ASP A 15 10.45 10.60 -5.37
CA ASP A 15 10.75 10.48 -3.95
C ASP A 15 9.74 9.57 -3.26
N PHE A 16 10.17 8.36 -2.93
CA PHE A 16 9.31 7.36 -2.31
C PHE A 16 8.91 7.75 -0.89
N HIS A 17 9.68 8.61 -0.19
CA HIS A 17 9.29 9.08 1.15
C HIS A 17 8.04 9.97 1.09
N HIS A 18 7.77 10.59 -0.05
CA HIS A 18 6.58 11.40 -0.24
C HIS A 18 5.44 10.61 -0.91
N TYR A 19 5.72 9.98 -2.04
CA TYR A 19 4.66 9.41 -2.89
C TYR A 19 4.14 8.07 -2.39
N LEU A 20 4.99 7.19 -1.86
CA LEU A 20 4.54 5.86 -1.44
C LEU A 20 3.59 5.94 -0.22
N PRO A 21 3.89 6.73 0.84
CA PRO A 21 2.93 6.96 1.92
C PRO A 21 1.62 7.59 1.42
N MET A 22 1.68 8.54 0.48
CA MET A 22 0.48 9.17 -0.10
C MET A 22 -0.45 8.14 -0.78
N PHE A 23 0.10 7.20 -1.56
CA PHE A 23 -0.71 6.11 -2.12
C PHE A 23 -1.27 5.18 -1.04
N PHE A 24 -0.48 4.93 0.02
CA PHE A 24 -0.91 4.09 1.13
C PHE A 24 -2.00 4.73 1.99
N ASP A 25 -2.06 6.06 2.12
CA ASP A 25 -3.19 6.76 2.74
C ASP A 25 -4.49 6.54 1.95
N GLY A 26 -4.38 6.41 0.63
CA GLY A 26 -5.49 6.06 -0.26
C GLY A 26 -6.05 4.65 -0.06
N LEU A 27 -5.41 3.78 0.73
CA LEU A 27 -5.93 2.42 0.99
C LEU A 27 -7.30 2.43 1.68
N ALA A 28 -7.60 3.49 2.43
CA ALA A 28 -8.91 3.66 3.07
C ALA A 28 -10.04 3.88 2.04
N GLU A 29 -9.72 4.24 0.80
CA GLU A 29 -10.68 4.38 -0.28
C GLU A 29 -11.03 3.02 -0.88
N ALA A 30 -12.33 2.76 -1.05
CA ALA A 30 -12.86 1.50 -1.60
C ALA A 30 -13.79 1.72 -2.81
N SER A 31 -13.89 2.94 -3.32
CA SER A 31 -14.69 3.30 -4.49
C SER A 31 -13.82 3.35 -5.74
N TYR A 32 -14.39 2.89 -6.85
CA TYR A 32 -13.83 3.16 -8.18
C TYR A 32 -13.99 4.65 -8.50
N PRO A 33 -12.98 5.32 -9.09
CA PRO A 33 -11.72 4.80 -9.64
C PRO A 33 -10.51 4.79 -8.67
N TYR A 34 -10.68 5.23 -7.43
CA TYR A 34 -9.56 5.45 -6.50
C TYR A 34 -8.79 4.18 -6.18
N THR A 35 -9.50 3.05 -5.96
CA THR A 35 -8.86 1.75 -5.72
C THR A 35 -7.92 1.34 -6.85
N PHE A 36 -8.37 1.51 -8.10
CA PHE A 36 -7.57 1.18 -9.28
C PHE A 36 -6.29 2.04 -9.37
N ILE A 37 -6.41 3.33 -9.08
CA ILE A 37 -5.27 4.26 -9.10
C ILE A 37 -4.25 3.88 -8.02
N VAL A 38 -4.71 3.56 -6.81
CA VAL A 38 -3.85 3.14 -5.70
C VAL A 38 -3.13 1.82 -6.02
N GLU A 39 -3.86 0.80 -6.48
CA GLU A 39 -3.27 -0.50 -6.84
C GLU A 39 -2.22 -0.34 -7.95
N ARG A 40 -2.52 0.45 -8.99
CA ARG A 40 -1.59 0.70 -10.10
C ARG A 40 -0.37 1.52 -9.67
N GLY A 41 -0.57 2.59 -8.93
CA GLY A 41 0.52 3.43 -8.42
C GLY A 41 1.49 2.64 -7.55
N ILE A 42 0.97 1.82 -6.63
CA ILE A 42 1.80 0.94 -5.78
C ILE A 42 2.53 -0.10 -6.63
N ASN A 43 1.85 -0.74 -7.59
CA ASN A 43 2.47 -1.75 -8.47
C ASN A 43 3.63 -1.17 -9.30
N ASP A 44 3.44 0.02 -9.85
CA ASP A 44 4.43 0.71 -10.67
C ASP A 44 5.65 1.13 -9.86
N LEU A 45 5.42 1.66 -8.65
CA LEU A 45 6.49 2.02 -7.70
C LEU A 45 7.31 0.79 -7.28
N ILE A 46 6.64 -0.34 -6.99
CA ILE A 46 7.31 -1.59 -6.61
C ILE A 46 8.12 -2.13 -7.79
N THR A 47 7.52 -2.20 -8.99
CA THR A 47 8.15 -2.85 -10.16
C THR A 47 9.40 -2.10 -10.63
N LYS A 48 9.40 -0.75 -10.57
CA LYS A 48 10.51 0.07 -11.07
C LYS A 48 11.43 0.61 -9.98
N GLY A 49 11.03 0.54 -8.70
CA GLY A 49 11.72 1.20 -7.59
C GLY A 49 11.76 0.39 -6.29
N SER A 50 11.65 -0.94 -6.36
CA SER A 50 11.66 -1.84 -5.18
C SER A 50 12.78 -1.54 -4.18
N TYR A 51 13.98 -1.19 -4.66
CA TYR A 51 15.15 -0.86 -3.83
C TYR A 51 14.96 0.40 -2.96
N LYS A 52 14.00 1.28 -3.27
CA LYS A 52 13.68 2.48 -2.49
C LYS A 52 12.58 2.27 -1.44
N VAL A 53 11.91 1.11 -1.45
CA VAL A 53 10.75 0.86 -0.58
C VAL A 53 11.18 0.59 0.86
N LEU A 54 12.27 -0.16 1.06
CA LEU A 54 12.74 -0.59 2.39
C LEU A 54 12.88 0.57 3.42
N PRO A 55 13.54 1.71 3.11
CA PRO A 55 13.65 2.83 4.06
C PRO A 55 12.31 3.51 4.36
N VAL A 56 11.28 3.32 3.53
CA VAL A 56 9.98 3.98 3.65
C VAL A 56 8.99 3.15 4.48
N VAL A 57 9.26 1.86 4.72
CA VAL A 57 8.39 0.93 5.46
C VAL A 57 7.82 1.52 6.76
N PRO A 58 8.60 2.18 7.64
CA PRO A 58 8.06 2.77 8.88
C PRO A 58 6.95 3.79 8.66
N GLN A 59 6.97 4.52 7.53
CA GLN A 59 5.98 5.54 7.19
C GLN A 59 4.66 4.92 6.70
N LEU A 60 4.68 3.68 6.21
CA LEU A 60 3.49 2.98 5.71
C LEU A 60 2.63 2.40 6.82
N ILE A 61 3.17 2.27 8.04
CA ILE A 61 2.52 1.57 9.16
C ILE A 61 1.23 2.27 9.60
N ILE A 62 1.25 3.60 9.71
CA ILE A 62 0.07 4.38 10.13
C ILE A 62 -1.03 4.33 9.06
N PRO A 63 -0.76 4.58 7.76
CA PRO A 63 -1.75 4.41 6.70
C PRO A 63 -2.39 3.01 6.68
N ILE A 64 -1.56 1.94 6.79
CA ILE A 64 -2.05 0.55 6.84
C ILE A 64 -2.98 0.35 8.04
N LYS A 65 -2.55 0.77 9.23
CA LYS A 65 -3.34 0.66 10.45
C LYS A 65 -4.69 1.36 10.31
N ASN A 66 -4.70 2.57 9.73
CA ASN A 66 -5.92 3.34 9.52
C ASN A 66 -6.88 2.66 8.55
N ALA A 67 -6.38 2.14 7.43
CA ALA A 67 -7.19 1.40 6.46
C ALA A 67 -7.85 0.16 7.11
N LEU A 68 -7.08 -0.62 7.89
CA LEU A 68 -7.61 -1.78 8.61
C LEU A 68 -8.61 -1.39 9.69
N ALA A 69 -8.37 -0.28 10.41
CA ALA A 69 -9.24 0.22 11.47
C ALA A 69 -10.65 0.62 10.98
N THR A 70 -10.85 0.82 9.67
CA THR A 70 -12.20 1.05 9.10
C THR A 70 -13.15 -0.11 9.30
N LYS A 71 -12.64 -1.34 9.53
CA LYS A 71 -13.44 -2.57 9.71
C LYS A 71 -14.37 -2.87 8.52
N ARG A 72 -14.16 -2.23 7.36
CA ARG A 72 -14.91 -2.48 6.14
C ARG A 72 -14.24 -3.63 5.38
N PRO A 73 -14.94 -4.73 5.08
CA PRO A 73 -14.34 -5.88 4.41
C PRO A 73 -13.67 -5.54 3.07
N SER A 74 -14.29 -4.67 2.26
CA SER A 74 -13.74 -4.24 0.97
C SER A 74 -12.40 -3.51 1.13
N VAL A 75 -12.31 -2.57 2.08
CA VAL A 75 -11.08 -1.83 2.41
C VAL A 75 -10.00 -2.77 2.94
N ILE A 76 -10.36 -3.68 3.85
CA ILE A 76 -9.41 -4.63 4.43
C ILE A 76 -8.84 -5.54 3.35
N CYS A 77 -9.67 -6.11 2.47
CA CYS A 77 -9.21 -6.94 1.37
C CYS A 77 -8.28 -6.17 0.41
N HIS A 78 -8.63 -4.92 0.08
CA HIS A 78 -7.81 -4.04 -0.76
C HIS A 78 -6.45 -3.73 -0.11
N ALA A 79 -6.43 -3.35 1.17
CA ALA A 79 -5.22 -3.09 1.93
C ALA A 79 -4.34 -4.35 2.03
N LEU A 80 -4.92 -5.52 2.32
CA LEU A 80 -4.19 -6.78 2.38
C LEU A 80 -3.56 -7.15 1.03
N ARG A 81 -4.26 -6.93 -0.08
CA ARG A 81 -3.70 -7.13 -1.42
C ARG A 81 -2.50 -6.23 -1.69
N CYS A 82 -2.59 -4.95 -1.34
CA CYS A 82 -1.48 -4.01 -1.51
C CYS A 82 -0.27 -4.38 -0.61
N ILE A 83 -0.51 -4.83 0.62
CA ILE A 83 0.55 -5.34 1.51
C ILE A 83 1.20 -6.58 0.92
N GLN A 84 0.42 -7.52 0.37
CA GLN A 84 0.95 -8.72 -0.31
C GLN A 84 1.84 -8.34 -1.50
N MET A 85 1.41 -7.39 -2.32
CA MET A 85 2.23 -6.87 -3.43
C MET A 85 3.56 -6.29 -2.93
N LEU A 86 3.51 -5.53 -1.83
CA LEU A 86 4.70 -4.91 -1.23
C LEU A 86 5.72 -5.96 -0.75
N VAL A 87 5.26 -6.97 0.02
CA VAL A 87 6.17 -7.98 0.58
C VAL A 87 6.67 -8.97 -0.45
N SER A 88 5.89 -9.26 -1.51
CA SER A 88 6.31 -10.15 -2.59
C SER A 88 7.18 -9.47 -3.63
N GLY A 89 7.05 -8.15 -3.81
CA GLY A 89 7.76 -7.39 -4.83
C GLY A 89 9.03 -6.67 -4.35
N CYS A 90 9.34 -6.69 -3.05
CA CYS A 90 10.50 -5.99 -2.49
C CYS A 90 11.26 -6.89 -1.50
N GLU A 91 12.56 -7.05 -1.73
CA GLU A 91 13.44 -7.83 -0.85
C GLU A 91 13.49 -7.22 0.56
N LYS A 92 13.51 -8.07 1.60
CA LYS A 92 13.60 -7.69 3.03
C LYS A 92 12.47 -6.82 3.60
N VAL A 93 11.49 -6.40 2.80
CA VAL A 93 10.33 -5.66 3.31
C VAL A 93 9.50 -6.50 4.29
N GLY A 94 9.38 -7.81 4.03
CA GLY A 94 8.72 -8.73 4.96
C GLY A 94 9.37 -8.75 6.35
N GLU A 95 10.71 -8.80 6.42
CA GLU A 95 11.47 -8.74 7.66
C GLU A 95 11.33 -7.37 8.35
N ALA A 96 11.37 -6.29 7.57
CA ALA A 96 11.19 -4.92 8.08
C ALA A 96 9.80 -4.65 8.67
N LEU A 97 8.78 -5.43 8.29
CA LEU A 97 7.42 -5.30 8.84
C LEU A 97 7.24 -6.02 10.19
N VAL A 98 8.11 -6.98 10.54
CA VAL A 98 7.99 -7.80 11.76
C VAL A 98 7.81 -6.96 13.05
N PRO A 99 8.57 -5.86 13.28
CA PRO A 99 8.41 -5.02 14.48
C PRO A 99 7.01 -4.40 14.61
N TYR A 100 6.27 -4.26 13.50
CA TYR A 100 5.00 -3.55 13.43
C TYR A 100 3.76 -4.46 13.44
N TYR A 101 3.94 -5.79 13.46
CA TYR A 101 2.82 -6.75 13.48
C TYR A 101 1.83 -6.51 14.63
N ARG A 102 2.32 -6.11 15.81
CA ARG A 102 1.45 -5.79 16.96
C ARG A 102 0.49 -4.62 16.69
N GLN A 103 0.82 -3.72 15.76
CA GLN A 103 -0.03 -2.58 15.43
C GLN A 103 -1.07 -2.93 14.35
N ILE A 104 -0.73 -3.85 13.45
CA ILE A 104 -1.50 -4.14 12.22
C ILE A 104 -2.43 -5.35 12.43
N LEU A 105 -1.90 -6.44 13.01
CA LEU A 105 -2.59 -7.73 13.10
C LEU A 105 -3.81 -7.79 14.03
N PRO A 106 -3.92 -7.03 15.14
CA PRO A 106 -5.05 -7.18 16.06
C PRO A 106 -6.42 -7.00 15.39
N THR A 107 -6.54 -6.08 14.42
CA THR A 107 -7.80 -5.84 13.71
C THR A 107 -8.19 -7.02 12.82
N LEU A 108 -7.21 -7.72 12.24
CA LEU A 108 -7.47 -8.88 11.37
C LEU A 108 -8.03 -10.08 12.12
N ASN A 109 -7.74 -10.21 13.42
CA ASN A 109 -8.31 -11.27 14.25
C ASN A 109 -9.85 -11.24 14.28
N LEU A 110 -10.47 -10.07 14.13
CA LEU A 110 -11.94 -9.91 14.06
C LEU A 110 -12.56 -10.53 12.80
N PHE A 111 -11.76 -10.78 11.76
CA PHE A 111 -12.22 -11.24 10.46
C PHE A 111 -11.72 -12.65 10.10
N LYS A 112 -10.82 -13.22 10.90
CA LYS A 112 -10.16 -14.51 10.63
C LYS A 112 -11.15 -15.66 10.38
N ASP A 113 -12.26 -15.69 11.12
CA ASP A 113 -13.24 -16.79 11.06
C ASP A 113 -14.42 -16.51 10.12
N ARG A 114 -14.41 -15.40 9.37
CA ARG A 114 -15.53 -15.06 8.46
C ARG A 114 -15.70 -15.99 7.27
N ASN A 115 -14.70 -16.81 6.96
CA ASN A 115 -14.74 -17.82 5.89
C ASN A 115 -14.96 -19.25 6.41
N ARG A 116 -15.20 -19.44 7.71
CA ARG A 116 -15.58 -20.75 8.26
C ARG A 116 -17.08 -20.97 8.05
N GLU A 117 -17.42 -21.42 6.86
CA GLU A 117 -18.55 -22.32 6.60
C GLU A 117 -18.01 -23.74 6.40
#